data_AF-A0A857J5Q0-F1
#
_entry.id   AF-A0A857J5Q0-F1
#
_cell.length_a   1.000
_cell.length_b   1.000
_cell.length_c   1.000
_cell.angle_alpha   90.00
_cell.angle_beta   90.00
_cell.angle_gamma   90.00
#
_symmetry.space_group_name_H-M   'P 1'
#
loop_
_entity.id
_entity.type
_entity.pdbx_description
1 polymer ?
#
loop_
_entity_poly.entity_id
_entity_poly.type
_entity_poly.pdbx_seq_one_letter_code
_entity_poly.pdbx_strand_id
1 'polypeptide(L)'
;MNTASVQDTRHTPPASRTAWQTTAGTEPGWLERLPVELQYEILDKLLKLGNEEAGINPFKGLNSRLDKSLASPFGASELIRALWQAPDAAGFLAEVDAIDEMPQQYHEACWNAVWNALARFDLRDADADLAGRLLDRLPAHPVLRRQQWRCALDLVTRGRQPCTLRFVERLMQLGAAGGEAAPGTWRRLLQLYHLAGVRSSVEARGPVAGLPPAWSAQLALLQECMRLGDVDHDATLPEFHALLGRILAVADPDIRLLLLANAQSCLFGLPEQDQEIACLALRDAAAPFIGTPLEARLLQTVFRAFWNDDQGVVLKAVQKRTPEDALRLIESLEVGHGPLLDPMLRQALPALLRQCVDRVREHPQLLLRLAGICEWCGQDPGRDIGRALLAHCAQLDLHLRLAFLEKLAIHSQQDPDGQARWQAQWQQALQAICTALAAAETPAARRRLAKALLPALRFTHSLETALPPLLAAAPKLLPDERLDVLTAASMDVLAHTDIDEDTWWTRLAVLRRAAYGDLPLQLQSGLLKTQNTMLALFLEQKNADL
;
A
#
# COMPACT_ATOMS: atom_id res chain seq x y z
N MET A 1 62.54 17.02 32.95
CA MET A 1 62.34 17.03 31.49
C MET A 1 60.89 16.66 31.20
N ASN A 2 60.16 17.56 30.52
CA ASN A 2 58.94 17.41 29.69
C ASN A 2 57.91 16.31 30.07
N THR A 3 56.71 16.64 30.58
CA THR A 3 55.47 17.23 29.97
C THR A 3 54.51 16.24 29.29
N ALA A 4 53.23 16.34 29.71
CA ALA A 4 51.92 16.13 29.02
C ALA A 4 51.05 15.02 29.65
N SER A 5 49.90 15.31 30.32
CA SER A 5 48.56 15.78 29.84
C SER A 5 47.75 14.61 29.23
N VAL A 6 46.48 14.29 29.52
CA VAL A 6 45.22 15.08 29.59
C VAL A 6 44.10 14.26 30.29
N GLN A 7 43.29 14.97 31.09
CA GLN A 7 41.86 14.85 31.49
C GLN A 7 41.12 13.50 31.71
N ASP A 8 40.46 13.43 32.88
CA ASP A 8 39.14 12.81 33.03
C ASP A 8 38.33 13.60 34.10
N THR A 9 37.30 14.33 33.68
CA THR A 9 36.40 15.09 34.58
C THR A 9 35.00 14.53 34.49
N ARG A 10 34.60 13.85 35.58
CA ARG A 10 33.24 13.40 35.86
C ARG A 10 32.33 14.60 36.14
N HIS A 11 31.22 14.71 35.41
CA HIS A 11 30.15 15.66 35.69
C HIS A 11 29.07 15.02 36.57
N THR A 12 28.92 15.58 37.76
CA THR A 12 27.76 15.49 38.66
C THR A 12 26.65 16.45 38.16
N PRO A 13 25.35 16.15 38.36
CA PRO A 13 24.24 16.97 37.84
C PRO A 13 23.89 18.12 38.80
N PRO A 14 23.40 19.28 38.33
CA PRO A 14 22.75 20.24 39.21
C PRO A 14 21.23 20.09 39.15
N ALA A 15 20.67 19.77 40.31
CA ALA A 15 19.29 20.08 40.65
C ALA A 15 19.21 21.54 41.12
N SER A 16 18.34 22.34 40.50
CA SER A 16 17.66 23.45 41.17
C SER A 16 16.52 23.99 40.29
N ARG A 17 15.32 23.44 40.51
CA ARG A 17 14.04 24.05 40.13
C ARG A 17 13.87 25.33 40.95
N THR A 18 13.97 26.49 40.32
CA THR A 18 13.62 27.77 40.96
C THR A 18 12.11 27.91 41.12
N ALA A 19 11.73 28.26 42.34
CA ALA A 19 10.37 28.49 42.81
C ALA A 19 9.69 29.66 42.07
N TRP A 20 8.39 29.50 41.85
CA TRP A 20 7.49 30.47 41.25
C TRP A 20 7.16 31.57 42.27
N GLN A 21 7.71 32.76 42.10
CA GLN A 21 7.23 33.96 42.80
C GLN A 21 6.32 34.77 41.87
N THR A 22 5.06 34.87 42.29
CA THR A 22 4.01 35.71 41.72
C THR A 22 4.19 37.16 42.16
N THR A 23 4.61 38.04 41.26
CA THR A 23 4.42 39.49 41.43
C THR A 23 3.05 39.88 40.91
N ALA A 24 2.16 40.27 41.83
CA ALA A 24 0.86 40.84 41.55
C ALA A 24 0.96 42.32 41.15
N GLY A 25 0.00 42.79 40.35
CA GLY A 25 -0.46 44.18 40.42
C GLY A 25 -0.08 45.13 39.29
N THR A 26 -0.31 44.75 38.03
CA THR A 26 -0.56 45.74 36.96
C THR A 26 -1.76 45.25 36.16
N GLU A 27 -2.79 46.10 36.01
CA GLU A 27 -3.93 45.78 35.16
C GLU A 27 -3.43 45.42 33.75
N PRO A 28 -3.95 44.34 33.14
CA PRO A 28 -3.49 43.95 31.82
C PRO A 28 -3.82 45.06 30.83
N GLY A 29 -2.78 45.54 30.14
CA GLY A 29 -2.90 46.52 29.06
C GLY A 29 -3.86 46.00 27.98
N TRP A 30 -4.47 46.88 27.20
CA TRP A 30 -5.51 46.52 26.22
C TRP A 30 -5.07 45.43 25.21
N LEU A 31 -3.78 45.39 24.85
CA LEU A 31 -3.16 44.35 24.03
C LEU A 31 -3.21 42.95 24.69
N GLU A 32 -3.08 42.89 26.01
CA GLU A 32 -3.05 41.66 26.79
C GLU A 32 -4.45 41.06 27.01
N ARG A 33 -5.50 41.76 26.55
CA ARG A 33 -6.91 41.32 26.59
C ARG A 33 -7.39 40.74 25.26
N LEU A 34 -6.55 40.70 24.22
CA LEU A 34 -6.89 40.19 22.90
C LEU A 34 -6.75 38.65 22.83
N PRO A 35 -7.43 37.97 21.89
CA PRO A 35 -7.16 36.56 21.55
C PRO A 35 -5.71 36.34 21.11
N VAL A 36 -5.12 35.19 21.45
CA VAL A 36 -3.70 34.87 21.23
C VAL A 36 -3.29 35.04 19.76
N GLU A 37 -4.18 34.67 18.84
CA GLU A 37 -3.97 34.73 17.39
C GLU A 37 -3.82 36.18 16.90
N LEU A 38 -4.59 37.12 17.47
CA LEU A 38 -4.50 38.55 17.15
C LEU A 38 -3.29 39.21 17.82
N GLN A 39 -2.89 38.72 18.99
CA GLN A 39 -1.64 39.16 19.63
C GLN A 39 -0.44 38.85 18.73
N TYR A 40 -0.40 37.66 18.12
CA TYR A 40 0.65 37.25 17.17
C TYR A 40 0.73 38.14 15.92
N GLU A 41 -0.41 38.45 15.31
CA GLU A 41 -0.44 39.26 14.09
C GLU A 41 0.02 40.71 14.35
N ILE A 42 -0.33 41.26 15.52
CA ILE A 42 0.10 42.59 15.93
C ILE A 42 1.59 42.58 16.32
N LEU A 43 2.08 41.52 16.96
CA LEU A 43 3.48 41.36 17.34
C LEU A 43 4.39 41.27 16.10
N ASP A 44 4.00 40.51 15.08
CA ASP A 44 4.73 40.40 13.81
C ASP A 44 4.81 41.75 13.09
N LYS A 45 3.73 42.55 13.13
CA LYS A 45 3.70 43.90 12.55
C LYS A 45 4.54 44.91 13.36
N LEU A 46 4.56 44.81 14.69
CA LEU A 46 5.37 45.68 15.55
C LEU A 46 6.87 45.38 15.47
N LEU A 47 7.25 44.09 15.40
CA LEU A 47 8.64 43.67 15.20
C LEU A 47 9.19 44.11 13.83
N LYS A 48 8.35 44.13 12.80
CA LYS A 48 8.69 44.65 11.46
C LYS A 48 8.82 46.17 11.39
N LEU A 49 8.34 46.90 12.40
CA LEU A 49 8.38 48.37 12.45
C LEU A 49 9.61 48.94 13.17
N GLY A 50 10.57 48.09 13.59
CA GLY A 50 11.95 48.45 13.89
C GLY A 50 12.17 49.73 14.71
N ASN A 51 12.27 49.59 16.04
CA ASN A 51 12.93 50.60 16.88
C ASN A 51 13.89 49.90 17.84
N GLU A 52 15.17 49.86 17.46
CA GLU A 52 16.27 49.32 18.27
C GLU A 52 16.70 50.23 19.44
N GLU A 53 16.14 51.43 19.59
CA GLU A 53 16.61 52.40 20.60
C GLU A 53 15.70 52.62 21.82
N ALA A 54 14.54 51.97 21.89
CA ALA A 54 13.69 52.08 23.07
C ALA A 54 13.94 50.91 24.03
N GLY A 55 14.79 51.13 25.04
CA GLY A 55 14.99 50.25 26.21
C GLY A 55 13.75 50.09 27.09
N ILE A 56 12.61 49.78 26.48
CA ILE A 56 11.35 49.49 27.14
C ILE A 56 11.20 47.97 27.06
N ASN A 57 10.95 47.34 28.20
CA ASN A 57 10.62 45.92 28.28
C ASN A 57 9.09 45.76 28.51
N PRO A 58 8.20 46.31 27.64
CA PRO A 58 6.76 46.24 27.86
C PRO A 58 6.21 44.83 27.58
N PHE A 59 7.03 43.94 27.03
CA PHE A 59 6.66 42.60 26.64
C PHE A 59 7.11 41.53 27.64
N LYS A 60 7.79 41.85 28.75
CA LYS A 60 8.21 40.81 29.73
C LYS A 60 7.02 40.00 30.26
N GLY A 61 5.89 40.66 30.50
CA GLY A 61 4.65 40.02 30.97
C GLY A 61 3.89 39.25 29.87
N LEU A 62 4.01 39.69 28.62
CA LEU A 62 3.43 39.02 27.45
C LEU A 62 4.28 37.80 27.04
N ASN A 63 5.60 37.96 26.96
CA ASN A 63 6.58 36.90 26.73
C ASN A 63 6.50 35.84 27.84
N SER A 64 6.41 36.22 29.11
CA SER A 64 6.24 35.22 30.18
C SER A 64 4.90 34.47 30.11
N ARG A 65 3.84 35.10 29.60
CA ARG A 65 2.54 34.45 29.38
C ARG A 65 2.57 33.54 28.14
N LEU A 66 3.19 33.99 27.06
CA LEU A 66 3.42 33.21 25.84
C LEU A 66 4.32 32.00 26.14
N ASP A 67 5.43 32.20 26.84
CA ASP A 67 6.31 31.14 27.32
C ASP A 67 5.52 30.12 28.15
N LYS A 68 4.64 30.56 29.05
CA LYS A 68 3.78 29.65 29.83
C LYS A 68 2.74 28.93 28.98
N SER A 69 2.08 29.61 28.04
CA SER A 69 1.05 28.99 27.19
C SER A 69 1.64 28.07 26.13
N LEU A 70 2.87 28.34 25.68
CA LEU A 70 3.55 27.61 24.62
C LEU A 70 4.52 26.57 25.16
N ALA A 71 4.90 26.61 26.45
CA ALA A 71 5.84 25.64 27.04
C ALA A 71 5.40 24.19 26.78
N SER A 72 4.13 23.87 26.94
CA SER A 72 3.60 22.52 26.71
C SER A 72 3.59 22.09 25.24
N PRO A 73 3.02 22.85 24.28
CA PRO A 73 3.09 22.49 22.87
C PRO A 73 4.53 22.55 22.31
N PHE A 74 5.37 23.47 22.81
CA PHE A 74 6.78 23.52 22.46
C PHE A 74 7.51 22.28 22.98
N GLY A 75 7.28 21.87 24.23
CA GLY A 75 7.82 20.62 24.77
C GLY A 75 7.41 19.39 23.96
N ALA A 76 6.14 19.29 23.55
CA ALA A 76 5.69 18.21 22.67
C ALA A 76 6.35 18.26 21.28
N SER A 77 6.53 19.45 20.70
CA SER A 77 7.23 19.63 19.43
C SER A 77 8.71 19.27 19.52
N GLU A 78 9.36 19.62 20.62
CA GLU A 78 10.76 19.28 20.91
C GLU A 78 10.93 17.79 21.10
N LEU A 79 10.02 17.13 21.81
CA LEU A 79 10.00 15.67 21.95
C LEU A 79 9.82 14.97 20.59
N ILE A 80 8.89 15.46 19.77
CA ILE A 80 8.71 14.95 18.40
C ILE A 80 10.01 15.13 17.62
N ARG A 81 10.64 16.31 17.69
CA ARG A 81 11.93 16.58 17.04
C ARG A 81 13.03 15.64 17.55
N ALA A 82 13.09 15.37 18.86
CA ALA A 82 14.05 14.46 19.48
C ALA A 82 13.83 13.00 19.04
N LEU A 83 12.59 12.52 18.98
CA LEU A 83 12.22 11.21 18.42
C LEU A 83 12.73 11.06 16.99
N TRP A 84 12.62 12.12 16.18
CA TRP A 84 13.25 12.13 14.87
C TRP A 84 14.77 12.17 14.99
N GLN A 85 15.37 12.99 15.84
CA GLN A 85 16.83 13.17 15.87
C GLN A 85 17.62 12.10 16.64
N ALA A 86 16.94 11.13 17.26
CA ALA A 86 17.56 10.06 18.02
C ALA A 86 18.66 9.34 17.20
N PRO A 87 19.88 9.19 17.77
CA PRO A 87 21.03 8.66 17.03
C PRO A 87 21.01 7.13 16.89
N ASP A 88 20.36 6.43 17.83
CA ASP A 88 20.27 4.97 17.90
C ASP A 88 18.96 4.54 18.57
N ALA A 89 18.70 3.23 18.59
CA ALA A 89 17.51 2.65 19.23
C ALA A 89 17.41 2.94 20.73
N ALA A 90 18.53 3.07 21.45
CA ALA A 90 18.50 3.32 22.89
C ALA A 90 18.06 4.75 23.18
N GLY A 91 18.62 5.73 22.47
CA GLY A 91 18.19 7.13 22.49
C GLY A 91 16.74 7.27 22.06
N PHE A 92 16.32 6.56 21.00
CA PHE A 92 14.94 6.58 20.56
C PHE A 92 13.96 6.08 21.63
N LEU A 93 14.28 4.96 22.30
CA LEU A 93 13.46 4.43 23.37
C LEU A 93 13.42 5.36 24.59
N ALA A 94 14.50 6.06 24.90
CA ALA A 94 14.51 7.07 25.96
C ALA A 94 13.55 8.23 25.66
N GLU A 95 13.50 8.70 24.41
CA GLU A 95 12.53 9.72 24.00
C GLU A 95 11.09 9.18 24.01
N VAL A 96 10.87 7.90 23.69
CA VAL A 96 9.55 7.27 23.84
C VAL A 96 9.11 7.25 25.30
N ASP A 97 10.01 6.91 26.22
CA ASP A 97 9.73 6.89 27.66
C ASP A 97 9.38 8.30 28.20
N ALA A 98 9.90 9.37 27.58
CA ALA A 98 9.58 10.75 27.92
C ALA A 98 8.17 11.23 27.49
N ILE A 99 7.45 10.45 26.67
CA ILE A 99 6.06 10.78 26.28
C ILE A 99 5.13 10.83 27.50
N ASP A 100 5.36 9.99 28.49
CA ASP A 100 4.54 9.94 29.70
C ASP A 100 4.68 11.22 30.55
N GLU A 101 5.74 12.02 30.35
CA GLU A 101 5.92 13.32 30.99
C GLU A 101 5.15 14.46 30.30
N MET A 102 4.66 14.23 29.07
CA MET A 102 3.89 15.23 28.33
C MET A 102 2.45 15.33 28.84
N PRO A 103 1.79 16.50 28.71
CA PRO A 103 0.36 16.59 28.97
C PRO A 103 -0.44 15.64 28.07
N GLN A 104 -1.46 14.99 28.64
CA GLN A 104 -2.26 13.94 27.99
C GLN A 104 -2.82 14.34 26.61
N GLN A 105 -3.16 15.62 26.42
CA GLN A 105 -3.67 16.15 25.14
C GLN A 105 -2.68 16.03 23.97
N TYR A 106 -1.37 15.84 24.24
CA TYR A 106 -0.34 15.68 23.21
C TYR A 106 0.12 14.24 23.04
N HIS A 107 -0.31 13.30 23.90
CA HIS A 107 0.14 11.91 23.87
C HIS A 107 -0.12 11.25 22.52
N GLU A 108 -1.29 11.48 21.91
CA GLU A 108 -1.61 10.92 20.60
C GLU A 108 -0.67 11.45 19.50
N ALA A 109 -0.37 12.75 19.50
CA ALA A 109 0.53 13.35 18.52
C ALA A 109 1.97 12.81 18.68
N CYS A 110 2.45 12.70 19.91
CA CYS A 110 3.77 12.13 20.20
C CYS A 110 3.85 10.66 19.77
N TRP A 111 2.87 9.83 20.12
CA TRP A 111 2.83 8.41 19.71
C TRP A 111 2.71 8.21 18.20
N ASN A 112 1.94 9.05 17.50
CA ASN A 112 1.92 9.04 16.04
C ASN A 112 3.30 9.37 15.45
N ALA A 113 4.05 10.29 16.08
CA ALA A 113 5.41 10.59 15.68
C ALA A 113 6.38 9.42 15.93
N VAL A 114 6.21 8.64 17.02
CA VAL A 114 6.99 7.42 17.27
C VAL A 114 6.92 6.46 16.09
N TRP A 115 5.71 6.13 15.62
CA TRP A 115 5.55 5.19 14.49
C TRP A 115 6.13 5.72 13.18
N ASN A 116 6.09 7.03 12.96
CA ASN A 116 6.67 7.65 11.78
C ASN A 116 8.20 7.69 11.85
N ALA A 117 8.77 8.02 13.01
CA ALA A 117 10.21 8.07 13.23
C ALA A 117 10.85 6.68 13.20
N LEU A 118 10.11 5.63 13.61
CA LEU A 118 10.54 4.23 13.52
C LEU A 118 11.00 3.84 12.10
N ALA A 119 10.41 4.44 11.06
CA ALA A 119 10.76 4.13 9.67
C ALA A 119 12.20 4.50 9.27
N ARG A 120 12.93 5.25 10.10
CA ARG A 120 14.33 5.61 9.88
C ARG A 120 15.33 4.55 10.32
N PHE A 121 14.91 3.63 11.18
CA PHE A 121 15.77 2.57 11.67
C PHE A 121 15.76 1.40 10.69
N ASP A 122 16.92 0.80 10.45
CA ASP A 122 17.00 -0.44 9.69
C ASP A 122 16.65 -1.62 10.61
N LEU A 123 15.39 -2.03 10.56
CA LEU A 123 14.85 -3.13 11.35
C LEU A 123 15.31 -4.52 10.84
N ARG A 124 16.32 -4.59 9.97
CA ARG A 124 16.93 -5.86 9.52
C ARG A 124 18.18 -6.25 10.30
N ASP A 125 18.84 -5.29 10.95
CA ASP A 125 20.15 -5.49 11.56
C ASP A 125 20.13 -5.26 13.09
N ALA A 126 21.05 -4.48 13.66
CA ALA A 126 21.22 -4.31 15.11
C ALA A 126 19.94 -3.87 15.87
N ASP A 127 18.99 -3.26 15.15
CA ASP A 127 17.72 -2.76 15.67
C ASP A 127 16.52 -3.65 15.31
N ALA A 128 16.74 -4.90 14.88
CA ALA A 128 15.67 -5.81 14.43
C ALA A 128 14.53 -6.01 15.44
N ASP A 129 14.79 -5.85 16.75
CA ASP A 129 13.78 -5.96 17.81
C ASP A 129 13.33 -4.60 18.38
N LEU A 130 13.68 -3.47 17.75
CA LEU A 130 13.21 -2.14 18.19
C LEU A 130 11.69 -2.04 18.19
N ALA A 131 11.04 -2.52 17.11
CA ALA A 131 9.58 -2.54 17.04
C ALA A 131 8.96 -3.39 18.16
N GLY A 132 9.58 -4.52 18.53
CA GLY A 132 9.14 -5.37 19.64
C GLY A 132 9.21 -4.63 20.97
N ARG A 133 10.34 -3.97 21.24
CA ARG A 133 10.57 -3.16 22.45
C ARG A 133 9.63 -1.96 22.58
N LEU A 134 9.08 -1.45 21.48
CA LEU A 134 8.05 -0.40 21.50
C LEU A 134 6.68 -0.93 21.96
N LEU A 135 6.36 -2.18 21.63
CA LEU A 135 5.11 -2.80 22.08
C LEU A 135 5.06 -2.96 23.61
N ASP A 136 6.23 -3.10 24.25
CA ASP A 136 6.36 -3.14 25.71
C ASP A 136 6.17 -1.77 26.37
N ARG A 137 6.27 -0.69 25.61
CA ARG A 137 6.13 0.71 26.08
C ARG A 137 4.79 1.33 25.73
N LEU A 138 3.84 0.55 25.20
CA LEU A 138 2.53 1.10 24.83
C LEU A 138 1.87 1.79 26.03
N PRO A 139 1.18 2.93 25.78
CA PRO A 139 0.71 3.80 26.84
C PRO A 139 -0.24 3.05 27.78
N ALA A 140 -0.25 3.42 29.06
CA ALA A 140 -1.10 2.79 30.07
C ALA A 140 -2.60 3.00 29.80
N HIS A 141 -2.96 4.12 29.18
CA HIS A 141 -4.34 4.50 28.91
C HIS A 141 -4.99 3.54 27.88
N PRO A 142 -6.09 2.83 28.22
CA PRO A 142 -6.59 1.71 27.44
C PRO A 142 -7.03 2.09 26.02
N VAL A 143 -7.67 3.25 25.84
CA VAL A 143 -8.10 3.72 24.52
C VAL A 143 -6.91 4.03 23.62
N LEU A 144 -5.88 4.67 24.19
CA LEU A 144 -4.68 5.05 23.43
C LEU A 144 -3.84 3.81 23.13
N ARG A 145 -3.69 2.90 24.09
CA ARG A 145 -3.05 1.59 23.91
C ARG A 145 -3.65 0.83 22.73
N ARG A 146 -4.98 0.74 22.68
CA ARG A 146 -5.72 0.10 21.59
C ARG A 146 -5.47 0.77 20.24
N GLN A 147 -5.47 2.09 20.22
CA GLN A 147 -5.16 2.86 19.01
C GLN A 147 -3.74 2.57 18.52
N GLN A 148 -2.75 2.62 19.43
CA GLN A 148 -1.35 2.36 19.08
C GLN A 148 -1.08 0.90 18.68
N TRP A 149 -1.78 -0.07 19.29
CA TRP A 149 -1.74 -1.46 18.87
C TRP A 149 -2.26 -1.65 17.44
N ARG A 150 -3.33 -0.94 17.05
CA ARG A 150 -3.82 -0.94 15.66
C ARG A 150 -2.82 -0.29 14.71
N CYS A 151 -2.19 0.81 15.10
CA CYS A 151 -1.12 1.44 14.31
C CYS A 151 0.05 0.46 14.08
N ALA A 152 0.46 -0.28 15.10
CA ALA A 152 1.50 -1.30 15.00
C ALA A 152 1.11 -2.46 14.05
N LEU A 153 -0.15 -2.91 14.12
CA LEU A 153 -0.68 -3.91 13.18
C LEU A 153 -0.71 -3.39 11.73
N ASP A 154 -1.12 -2.14 11.53
CA ASP A 154 -1.19 -1.52 10.20
C ASP A 154 0.21 -1.27 9.59
N LEU A 155 1.20 -0.95 10.42
CA LEU A 155 2.60 -0.80 10.01
C LEU A 155 3.11 -2.06 9.31
N VAL A 156 2.92 -3.21 9.96
CA VAL A 156 3.42 -4.50 9.45
C VAL A 156 2.63 -4.99 8.25
N THR A 157 1.32 -4.75 8.24
CA THR A 157 0.47 -5.26 7.16
C THR A 157 0.58 -4.49 5.86
N ARG A 158 1.07 -3.24 5.89
CA ARG A 158 1.39 -2.45 4.69
C ARG A 158 2.76 -2.78 4.10
N GLY A 159 3.48 -3.76 4.65
CA GLY A 159 4.78 -4.22 4.14
C GLY A 159 5.90 -3.19 4.24
N ARG A 160 5.72 -2.13 5.04
CA ARG A 160 6.68 -1.02 5.15
C ARG A 160 7.92 -1.37 5.97
N GLN A 161 7.88 -2.46 6.75
CA GLN A 161 8.97 -2.88 7.63
C GLN A 161 9.02 -4.42 7.71
N PRO A 162 10.20 -5.03 7.85
CA PRO A 162 10.32 -6.45 8.15
C PRO A 162 9.65 -6.76 9.50
N CYS A 163 8.82 -7.80 9.54
CA CYS A 163 8.20 -8.27 10.77
C CYS A 163 8.99 -9.44 11.33
N THR A 164 9.49 -9.29 12.56
CA THR A 164 10.09 -10.39 13.31
C THR A 164 9.01 -11.25 13.95
N LEU A 165 9.31 -12.54 14.17
CA LEU A 165 8.38 -13.46 14.82
C LEU A 165 7.96 -12.95 16.21
N ARG A 166 8.95 -12.51 17.01
CA ARG A 166 8.73 -11.95 18.35
C ARG A 166 7.77 -10.76 18.35
N PHE A 167 7.88 -9.85 17.37
CA PHE A 167 6.96 -8.72 17.25
C PHE A 167 5.52 -9.19 17.05
N VAL A 168 5.30 -10.17 16.18
CA VAL A 168 3.96 -10.70 15.91
C VAL A 168 3.41 -11.46 17.13
N GLU A 169 4.22 -12.27 17.79
CA GLU A 169 3.84 -12.95 19.04
C GLU A 169 3.43 -11.93 20.10
N ARG A 170 4.17 -10.83 20.22
CA ARG A 170 3.84 -9.75 21.16
C ARG A 170 2.54 -9.04 20.80
N LEU A 171 2.29 -8.79 19.52
CA LEU A 171 0.99 -8.26 19.07
C LEU A 171 -0.16 -9.20 19.42
N MET A 172 0.02 -10.51 19.27
CA MET A 172 -0.99 -11.51 19.65
C MET A 172 -1.27 -11.49 21.16
N GLN A 173 -0.22 -11.44 21.99
CA GLN A 173 -0.34 -11.35 23.45
C GLN A 173 -1.12 -10.10 23.87
N LEU A 174 -0.77 -8.94 23.32
CA LEU A 174 -1.43 -7.68 23.63
C LEU A 174 -2.89 -7.67 23.17
N GLY A 175 -3.17 -8.20 21.97
CA GLY A 175 -4.53 -8.32 21.46
C GLY A 175 -5.42 -9.26 22.29
N ALA A 176 -4.83 -10.34 22.81
CA ALA A 176 -5.49 -11.25 23.75
C ALA A 176 -5.77 -10.58 25.11
N ALA A 177 -4.77 -9.92 25.70
CA ALA A 177 -4.91 -9.26 26.99
C ALA A 177 -5.95 -8.13 26.99
N GLY A 178 -6.09 -7.40 25.88
CA GLY A 178 -7.12 -6.36 25.74
C GLY A 178 -8.52 -6.87 25.40
N GLY A 179 -8.68 -8.15 25.04
CA GLY A 179 -9.93 -8.68 24.46
C GLY A 179 -10.27 -8.04 23.10
N GLU A 180 -9.25 -7.59 22.36
CA GLU A 180 -9.42 -6.64 21.25
C GLU A 180 -9.43 -7.28 19.86
N ALA A 181 -8.98 -8.53 19.73
CA ALA A 181 -8.93 -9.20 18.44
C ALA A 181 -10.29 -9.80 18.08
N ALA A 182 -11.07 -9.02 17.31
CA ALA A 182 -12.17 -9.55 16.54
C ALA A 182 -11.69 -10.72 15.65
N PRO A 183 -12.56 -11.67 15.25
CA PRO A 183 -12.17 -12.84 14.46
C PRO A 183 -11.33 -12.49 13.21
N GLY A 184 -11.71 -11.41 12.51
CA GLY A 184 -10.96 -10.91 11.35
C GLY A 184 -9.54 -10.45 11.66
N THR A 185 -9.31 -9.86 12.84
CA THR A 185 -8.00 -9.41 13.29
C THR A 185 -7.12 -10.58 13.72
N TRP A 186 -7.69 -11.56 14.42
CA TRP A 186 -6.97 -12.79 14.80
C TRP A 186 -6.45 -13.55 13.57
N ARG A 187 -7.28 -13.73 12.55
CA ARG A 187 -6.86 -14.30 11.26
C ARG A 187 -5.68 -13.54 10.64
N ARG A 188 -5.71 -12.21 10.69
CA ARG A 188 -4.62 -11.36 10.17
C ARG A 188 -3.32 -11.58 10.95
N LEU A 189 -3.41 -11.71 12.28
CA LEU A 189 -2.25 -12.03 13.12
C LEU A 189 -1.66 -13.41 12.79
N LEU A 190 -2.50 -14.44 12.59
CA LEU A 190 -2.04 -15.75 12.15
C LEU A 190 -1.30 -15.70 10.80
N GLN A 191 -1.81 -14.95 9.84
CA GLN A 191 -1.14 -14.73 8.55
C GLN A 191 0.23 -14.05 8.72
N LEU A 192 0.31 -13.03 9.58
CA LEU A 192 1.57 -12.36 9.89
C LEU A 192 2.56 -13.30 10.60
N TYR A 193 2.06 -14.16 11.50
CA TYR A 193 2.89 -15.12 12.22
C TYR A 193 3.52 -16.12 11.25
N HIS A 194 2.71 -16.64 10.30
CA HIS A 194 3.22 -17.49 9.23
C HIS A 194 4.31 -16.78 8.41
N LEU A 195 4.04 -15.56 7.93
CA LEU A 195 4.98 -14.79 7.12
C LEU A 195 6.30 -14.47 7.84
N ALA A 196 6.23 -14.08 9.11
CA ALA A 196 7.41 -13.86 9.95
C ALA A 196 8.15 -15.18 10.22
N GLY A 197 7.38 -16.27 10.41
CA GLY A 197 7.87 -17.60 10.71
C GLY A 197 8.67 -18.24 9.57
N VAL A 198 8.27 -18.06 8.31
CA VAL A 198 8.99 -18.56 7.11
C VAL A 198 10.43 -18.01 7.05
N ARG A 199 10.68 -16.83 7.63
CA ARG A 199 12.02 -16.19 7.64
C ARG A 199 12.86 -16.55 8.86
N SER A 200 12.31 -17.33 9.80
CA SER A 200 12.95 -17.71 11.06
C SER A 200 13.16 -19.23 11.12
N SER A 201 14.22 -19.69 11.78
CA SER A 201 14.45 -21.12 11.98
C SER A 201 13.28 -21.77 12.73
N VAL A 202 12.96 -23.03 12.40
CA VAL A 202 11.85 -23.78 13.01
C VAL A 202 12.02 -23.92 14.52
N GLU A 203 13.26 -24.00 15.01
CA GLU A 203 13.62 -24.10 16.43
C GLU A 203 13.25 -22.86 17.27
N ALA A 204 13.05 -21.70 16.65
CA ALA A 204 12.70 -20.47 17.34
C ALA A 204 11.21 -20.36 17.71
N ARG A 205 10.38 -21.36 17.35
CA ARG A 205 8.92 -21.32 17.45
C ARG A 205 8.46 -22.01 18.74
N GLY A 206 7.84 -21.25 19.65
CA GLY A 206 7.36 -21.76 20.95
C GLY A 206 5.88 -21.45 21.20
N PRO A 207 5.31 -21.93 22.33
CA PRO A 207 3.97 -21.53 22.74
C PRO A 207 3.94 -20.04 23.07
N VAL A 208 2.94 -19.33 22.53
CA VAL A 208 2.71 -17.91 22.86
C VAL A 208 1.86 -17.84 24.13
N ALA A 209 2.44 -17.31 25.20
CA ALA A 209 1.78 -17.20 26.50
C ALA A 209 0.56 -16.26 26.47
N GLY A 210 -0.43 -16.51 27.34
CA GLY A 210 -1.56 -15.59 27.56
C GLY A 210 -2.64 -15.57 26.48
N LEU A 211 -2.58 -16.47 25.49
CA LEU A 211 -3.64 -16.62 24.48
C LEU A 211 -4.85 -17.39 25.02
N PRO A 212 -6.08 -17.06 24.59
CA PRO A 212 -7.26 -17.89 24.83
C PRO A 212 -7.05 -19.32 24.30
N PRO A 213 -7.63 -20.36 24.94
CA PRO A 213 -7.41 -21.76 24.53
C PRO A 213 -7.72 -22.03 23.05
N ALA A 214 -8.79 -21.43 22.51
CA ALA A 214 -9.14 -21.58 21.10
C ALA A 214 -8.09 -20.98 20.15
N TRP A 215 -7.52 -19.83 20.51
CA TRP A 215 -6.46 -19.18 19.71
C TRP A 215 -5.14 -19.92 19.84
N SER A 216 -4.80 -20.38 21.05
CA SER A 216 -3.62 -21.23 21.27
C SER A 216 -3.71 -22.51 20.43
N ALA A 217 -4.87 -23.15 20.36
CA ALA A 217 -5.06 -24.35 19.54
C ALA A 217 -4.93 -24.05 18.03
N GLN A 218 -5.50 -22.94 17.55
CA GLN A 218 -5.39 -22.54 16.15
C GLN A 218 -3.96 -22.17 15.76
N LEU A 219 -3.23 -21.48 16.64
CA LEU A 219 -1.81 -21.17 16.42
C LEU A 219 -0.95 -22.44 16.43
N ALA A 220 -1.23 -23.39 17.34
CA ALA A 220 -0.53 -24.67 17.38
C ALA A 220 -0.74 -25.46 16.08
N LEU A 221 -1.95 -25.47 15.53
CA LEU A 221 -2.21 -26.08 14.21
C LEU A 221 -1.42 -25.40 13.10
N LEU A 222 -1.33 -24.07 13.10
CA LEU A 222 -0.51 -23.35 12.12
C LEU A 222 0.98 -23.70 12.25
N GLN A 223 1.51 -23.71 13.48
CA GLN A 223 2.89 -24.10 13.76
C GLN A 223 3.17 -25.53 13.28
N GLU A 224 2.20 -26.43 13.45
CA GLU A 224 2.30 -27.81 12.98
C GLU A 224 2.26 -27.93 11.46
N CYS A 225 1.39 -27.18 10.77
CA CYS A 225 1.44 -27.08 9.30
C CYS A 225 2.82 -26.63 8.80
N MET A 226 3.40 -25.63 9.47
CA MET A 226 4.72 -25.11 9.11
C MET A 226 5.87 -26.08 9.43
N ARG A 227 5.71 -26.93 10.45
CA ARG A 227 6.69 -27.95 10.85
C ARG A 227 6.67 -29.14 9.88
N LEU A 228 5.46 -29.63 9.55
CA LEU A 228 5.29 -30.76 8.62
C LEU A 228 5.58 -30.37 7.16
N GLY A 229 5.46 -29.09 6.81
CA GLY A 229 5.84 -28.57 5.49
C GLY A 229 7.31 -28.15 5.37
N ASP A 230 8.13 -28.40 6.38
CA ASP A 230 9.57 -28.20 6.27
C ASP A 230 10.20 -29.36 5.49
N VAL A 231 11.10 -29.05 4.55
CA VAL A 231 11.71 -30.04 3.64
C VAL A 231 12.61 -31.00 4.39
N ASP A 232 13.18 -30.55 5.51
CA ASP A 232 14.05 -31.37 6.37
C ASP A 232 13.25 -32.25 7.35
N HIS A 233 11.92 -32.21 7.31
CA HIS A 233 11.07 -33.01 8.18
C HIS A 233 10.44 -34.20 7.43
N ASP A 234 10.71 -35.41 7.92
CA ASP A 234 10.11 -36.66 7.40
C ASP A 234 8.64 -36.78 7.85
N ALA A 235 7.74 -36.00 7.24
CA ALA A 235 6.31 -36.07 7.53
C ALA A 235 5.73 -37.41 7.03
N THR A 236 4.78 -37.96 7.78
CA THR A 236 4.08 -39.20 7.38
C THR A 236 2.63 -38.93 6.98
N LEU A 237 2.09 -39.76 6.08
CA LEU A 237 0.69 -39.66 5.64
C LEU A 237 -0.32 -39.71 6.81
N PRO A 238 -0.16 -40.57 7.85
CA PRO A 238 -1.03 -40.55 9.02
C PRO A 238 -0.99 -39.24 9.81
N GLU A 239 0.18 -38.61 9.96
CA GLU A 239 0.32 -37.31 10.62
C GLU A 239 -0.40 -36.21 9.85
N PHE A 240 -0.28 -36.22 8.52
CA PHE A 240 -0.99 -35.29 7.66
C PHE A 240 -2.52 -35.44 7.80
N HIS A 241 -3.06 -36.67 7.76
CA HIS A 241 -4.49 -36.90 7.97
C HIS A 241 -4.96 -36.49 9.37
N ALA A 242 -4.16 -36.74 10.41
CA ALA A 242 -4.47 -36.32 11.77
C ALA A 242 -4.46 -34.78 11.91
N LEU A 243 -3.55 -34.09 11.23
CA LEU A 243 -3.55 -32.63 11.12
C LEU A 243 -4.82 -32.13 10.41
N LEU A 244 -5.17 -32.68 9.25
CA LEU A 244 -6.39 -32.30 8.53
C LEU A 244 -7.65 -32.49 9.38
N GLY A 245 -7.78 -33.61 10.08
CA GLY A 245 -8.92 -33.86 10.97
C GLY A 245 -9.07 -32.79 12.07
N ARG A 246 -7.95 -32.35 12.66
CA ARG A 246 -7.95 -31.28 13.66
C ARG A 246 -8.24 -29.90 13.06
N ILE A 247 -7.74 -29.61 11.85
CA ILE A 247 -8.08 -28.39 11.11
C ILE A 247 -9.59 -28.34 10.82
N LEU A 248 -10.19 -29.45 10.36
CA LEU A 248 -11.62 -29.53 10.06
C LEU A 248 -12.50 -29.34 11.30
N ALA A 249 -12.01 -29.65 12.50
CA ALA A 249 -12.70 -29.42 13.76
C ALA A 249 -12.71 -27.94 14.21
N VAL A 250 -11.91 -27.06 13.59
CA VAL A 250 -11.90 -25.63 13.91
C VAL A 250 -13.24 -25.00 13.54
N ALA A 251 -13.92 -24.39 14.52
CA ALA A 251 -15.29 -23.87 14.34
C ALA A 251 -15.39 -22.72 13.33
N ASP A 252 -14.38 -21.84 13.29
CA ASP A 252 -14.36 -20.68 12.40
C ASP A 252 -13.95 -21.11 10.97
N PRO A 253 -14.83 -20.96 9.95
CA PRO A 253 -14.55 -21.38 8.58
C PRO A 253 -13.43 -20.56 7.93
N ASP A 254 -13.25 -19.30 8.32
CA ASP A 254 -12.20 -18.43 7.81
C ASP A 254 -10.80 -18.86 8.29
N ILE A 255 -10.72 -19.25 9.57
CA ILE A 255 -9.49 -19.81 10.15
C ILE A 255 -9.22 -21.20 9.60
N ARG A 256 -10.26 -22.03 9.46
CA ARG A 256 -10.14 -23.36 8.84
C ARG A 256 -9.57 -23.26 7.43
N LEU A 257 -10.09 -22.36 6.60
CA LEU A 257 -9.57 -22.13 5.25
C LEU A 257 -8.10 -21.68 5.26
N LEU A 258 -7.74 -20.76 6.16
CA LEU A 258 -6.35 -20.33 6.33
C LEU A 258 -5.44 -21.52 6.66
N LEU A 259 -5.84 -22.36 7.61
CA LEU A 259 -5.07 -23.53 8.03
C LEU A 259 -4.96 -24.58 6.91
N LEU A 260 -6.04 -24.82 6.14
CA LEU A 260 -6.00 -25.71 4.96
C LEU A 260 -5.03 -25.20 3.89
N ALA A 261 -5.00 -23.88 3.64
CA ALA A 261 -4.03 -23.28 2.73
C ALA A 261 -2.59 -23.48 3.20
N ASN A 262 -2.35 -23.45 4.52
CA ASN A 262 -1.03 -23.74 5.08
C ASN A 262 -0.71 -25.24 5.12
N ALA A 263 -1.71 -26.12 5.28
CA ALA A 263 -1.51 -27.57 5.23
C ALA A 263 -1.03 -28.04 3.85
N GLN A 264 -1.27 -27.27 2.79
CA GLN A 264 -0.75 -27.56 1.45
C GLN A 264 0.78 -27.68 1.42
N SER A 265 1.52 -26.88 2.19
CA SER A 265 2.98 -26.98 2.21
C SER A 265 3.48 -28.31 2.79
N CYS A 266 2.65 -29.01 3.59
CA CYS A 266 2.98 -30.33 4.12
C CYS A 266 3.13 -31.39 3.02
N LEU A 267 2.50 -31.18 1.84
CA LEU A 267 2.62 -32.11 0.72
C LEU A 267 4.07 -32.25 0.24
N PHE A 268 4.87 -31.19 0.33
CA PHE A 268 6.28 -31.22 -0.07
C PHE A 268 7.18 -32.00 0.90
N GLY A 269 6.77 -32.15 2.17
CA GLY A 269 7.47 -32.95 3.17
C GLY A 269 7.06 -34.43 3.18
N LEU A 270 6.05 -34.82 2.40
CA LEU A 270 5.59 -36.20 2.30
C LEU A 270 6.37 -36.98 1.21
N PRO A 271 6.58 -38.30 1.38
CA PRO A 271 7.09 -39.16 0.33
C PRO A 271 6.25 -39.07 -0.95
N GLU A 272 6.89 -39.05 -2.13
CA GLU A 272 6.23 -38.85 -3.44
C GLU A 272 5.02 -39.78 -3.66
N GLN A 273 5.14 -41.04 -3.25
CA GLN A 273 4.09 -42.06 -3.35
C GLN A 273 2.82 -41.75 -2.51
N ASP A 274 2.95 -40.95 -1.45
CA ASP A 274 1.85 -40.59 -0.55
C ASP A 274 1.23 -39.23 -0.91
N GLN A 275 1.91 -38.43 -1.74
CA GLN A 275 1.46 -37.08 -2.10
C GLN A 275 0.10 -37.12 -2.79
N GLU A 276 -0.14 -38.04 -3.73
CA GLU A 276 -1.43 -38.14 -4.43
C GLU A 276 -2.60 -38.38 -3.46
N ILE A 277 -2.41 -39.27 -2.48
CA ILE A 277 -3.44 -39.58 -1.46
C ILE A 277 -3.68 -38.36 -0.56
N ALA A 278 -2.62 -37.69 -0.13
CA ALA A 278 -2.69 -36.48 0.67
C ALA A 278 -3.36 -35.31 -0.09
N CYS A 279 -3.09 -35.17 -1.39
CA CYS A 279 -3.72 -34.22 -2.28
C CYS A 279 -5.24 -34.42 -2.33
N LEU A 280 -5.69 -35.66 -2.54
CA LEU A 280 -7.12 -36.02 -2.53
C LEU A 280 -7.78 -35.68 -1.19
N ALA A 281 -7.11 -35.97 -0.08
CA ALA A 281 -7.63 -35.66 1.26
C ALA A 281 -7.76 -34.15 1.52
N LEU A 282 -6.79 -33.35 1.05
CA LEU A 282 -6.89 -31.88 1.15
C LEU A 282 -8.04 -31.34 0.30
N ARG A 283 -8.26 -31.92 -0.89
CA ARG A 283 -9.38 -31.57 -1.76
C ARG A 283 -10.73 -31.89 -1.11
N ASP A 284 -10.87 -33.06 -0.50
CA ASP A 284 -12.10 -33.45 0.19
C ASP A 284 -12.36 -32.55 1.40
N ALA A 285 -11.30 -32.15 2.11
CA ALA A 285 -11.38 -31.16 3.20
C ALA A 285 -11.78 -29.75 2.71
N ALA A 286 -11.44 -29.40 1.47
CA ALA A 286 -11.79 -28.14 0.81
C ALA A 286 -13.21 -28.13 0.21
N ALA A 287 -13.77 -29.29 -0.14
CA ALA A 287 -15.08 -29.40 -0.81
C ALA A 287 -16.23 -28.65 -0.12
N PRO A 288 -16.35 -28.60 1.23
CA PRO A 288 -17.42 -27.86 1.91
C PRO A 288 -17.42 -26.35 1.68
N PHE A 289 -16.31 -25.77 1.20
CA PHE A 289 -16.21 -24.34 0.90
C PHE A 289 -16.74 -23.99 -0.50
N ILE A 290 -17.00 -24.99 -1.36
CA ILE A 290 -17.56 -24.78 -2.70
C ILE A 290 -19.02 -24.32 -2.59
N GLY A 291 -19.37 -23.24 -3.30
CA GLY A 291 -20.69 -22.61 -3.23
C GLY A 291 -20.87 -21.66 -2.03
N THR A 292 -19.85 -21.50 -1.19
CA THR A 292 -19.90 -20.57 -0.05
C THR A 292 -19.28 -19.22 -0.40
N PRO A 293 -19.52 -18.15 0.40
CA PRO A 293 -18.83 -16.87 0.23
C PRO A 293 -17.29 -16.95 0.29
N LEU A 294 -16.74 -18.06 0.79
CA LEU A 294 -15.30 -18.29 0.88
C LEU A 294 -14.71 -19.02 -0.33
N GLU A 295 -15.53 -19.50 -1.27
CA GLU A 295 -15.09 -20.28 -2.44
C GLU A 295 -14.04 -19.54 -3.28
N ALA A 296 -14.20 -18.23 -3.48
CA ALA A 296 -13.22 -17.43 -4.23
C ALA A 296 -11.83 -17.45 -3.56
N ARG A 297 -11.79 -17.36 -2.22
CA ARG A 297 -10.53 -17.43 -1.47
C ARG A 297 -9.96 -18.85 -1.45
N LEU A 298 -10.81 -19.86 -1.35
CA LEU A 298 -10.40 -21.26 -1.47
C LEU A 298 -9.66 -21.54 -2.78
N LEU A 299 -10.21 -21.05 -3.89
CA LEU A 299 -9.60 -21.20 -5.21
C LEU A 299 -8.25 -20.49 -5.32
N GLN A 300 -8.09 -19.34 -4.66
CA GLN A 300 -6.83 -18.60 -4.61
C GLN A 300 -5.76 -19.26 -3.74
N THR A 301 -6.15 -19.90 -2.63
CA THR A 301 -5.20 -20.31 -1.59
C THR A 301 -4.93 -21.80 -1.54
N VAL A 302 -5.96 -22.65 -1.72
CA VAL A 302 -5.82 -24.11 -1.59
C VAL A 302 -5.66 -24.76 -2.95
N PHE A 303 -6.47 -24.38 -3.95
CA PHE A 303 -6.36 -24.99 -5.28
C PHE A 303 -5.08 -24.63 -6.03
N ARG A 304 -4.32 -23.65 -5.51
CA ARG A 304 -3.06 -23.12 -6.04
C ARG A 304 -2.06 -24.19 -6.55
N ALA A 305 -1.85 -25.28 -5.82
CA ALA A 305 -0.91 -26.35 -6.23
C ALA A 305 -1.54 -27.54 -6.97
N PHE A 306 -2.88 -27.60 -7.09
CA PHE A 306 -3.60 -28.75 -7.70
C PHE A 306 -4.03 -28.51 -9.15
N TRP A 307 -3.49 -27.46 -9.79
CA TRP A 307 -4.03 -26.91 -11.03
C TRP A 307 -3.97 -27.83 -12.26
N ASN A 308 -3.14 -28.87 -12.22
CA ASN A 308 -2.97 -29.78 -13.35
C ASN A 308 -4.18 -30.72 -13.53
N ASP A 309 -4.85 -31.15 -12.45
CA ASP A 309 -5.95 -32.13 -12.52
C ASP A 309 -7.35 -31.54 -12.24
N ASP A 310 -7.45 -30.35 -11.63
CA ASP A 310 -8.73 -29.77 -11.16
C ASP A 310 -9.27 -28.62 -12.05
N GLN A 311 -8.78 -28.48 -13.29
CA GLN A 311 -9.27 -27.46 -14.24
C GLN A 311 -10.80 -27.48 -14.40
N GLY A 312 -11.42 -28.67 -14.33
CA GLY A 312 -12.87 -28.82 -14.44
C GLY A 312 -13.66 -28.23 -13.25
N VAL A 313 -13.08 -28.19 -12.05
CA VAL A 313 -13.72 -27.59 -10.87
C VAL A 313 -13.72 -26.06 -11.00
N VAL A 314 -12.56 -25.49 -11.36
CA VAL A 314 -12.42 -24.04 -11.55
C VAL A 314 -13.26 -23.55 -12.74
N LEU A 315 -13.28 -24.29 -13.85
CA LEU A 315 -14.12 -23.97 -15.00
C LEU A 315 -15.61 -23.97 -14.65
N LYS A 316 -16.10 -25.00 -13.92
CA LYS A 316 -17.49 -25.05 -13.44
C LYS A 316 -17.79 -23.90 -12.47
N ALA A 317 -16.84 -23.55 -11.61
CA ALA A 317 -16.94 -22.42 -10.70
C ALA A 317 -17.07 -21.10 -11.48
N VAL A 318 -16.23 -20.86 -12.49
CA VAL A 318 -16.29 -19.68 -13.36
C VAL A 318 -17.62 -19.61 -14.13
N GLN A 319 -18.09 -20.74 -14.69
CA GLN A 319 -19.33 -20.79 -15.47
C GLN A 319 -20.61 -20.55 -14.65
N LYS A 320 -20.61 -20.87 -13.35
CA LYS A 320 -21.76 -20.68 -12.44
C LYS A 320 -21.87 -19.25 -11.90
N ARG A 321 -20.83 -18.43 -12.08
CA ARG A 321 -20.74 -17.07 -11.53
C ARG A 321 -21.30 -16.03 -12.49
N THR A 322 -21.61 -14.86 -11.95
CA THR A 322 -21.83 -13.67 -12.79
C THR A 322 -20.53 -13.34 -13.54
N PRO A 323 -20.58 -12.70 -14.72
CA PRO A 323 -19.39 -12.32 -15.45
C PRO A 323 -18.39 -11.51 -14.60
N GLU A 324 -18.86 -10.61 -13.74
CA GLU A 324 -17.99 -9.79 -12.88
C GLU A 324 -17.26 -10.61 -11.80
N ASP A 325 -17.95 -11.58 -11.20
CA ASP A 325 -17.36 -12.49 -10.22
C ASP A 325 -16.40 -13.48 -10.85
N ALA A 326 -16.72 -13.94 -12.06
CA ALA A 326 -15.87 -14.80 -12.86
C ALA A 326 -14.55 -14.11 -13.24
N LEU A 327 -14.58 -12.86 -13.70
CA LEU A 327 -13.35 -12.11 -14.00
C LEU A 327 -12.53 -11.82 -12.75
N ARG A 328 -13.17 -11.44 -11.63
CA ARG A 328 -12.46 -11.27 -10.34
C ARG A 328 -11.74 -12.54 -9.92
N LEU A 329 -12.38 -13.69 -10.09
CA LEU A 329 -11.75 -14.97 -9.83
C LEU A 329 -10.57 -15.19 -10.77
N ILE A 330 -10.74 -15.02 -12.09
CA ILE A 330 -9.67 -15.19 -13.08
C ILE A 330 -8.44 -14.31 -12.78
N GLU A 331 -8.64 -13.00 -12.58
CA GLU A 331 -7.54 -12.06 -12.26
C GLU A 331 -6.82 -12.45 -10.96
N SER A 332 -7.56 -12.91 -9.96
CA SER A 332 -6.93 -13.33 -8.70
C SER A 332 -6.07 -14.58 -8.82
N LEU A 333 -6.31 -15.39 -9.85
CA LEU A 333 -5.55 -16.60 -10.13
C LEU A 333 -4.29 -16.31 -10.97
N GLU A 334 -4.35 -15.27 -11.81
CA GLU A 334 -3.26 -14.82 -12.69
C GLU A 334 -2.00 -14.43 -11.92
N VAL A 335 -2.14 -13.71 -10.81
CA VAL A 335 -1.03 -13.26 -9.93
C VAL A 335 -0.17 -14.44 -9.42
N GLY A 336 -0.65 -15.69 -9.52
CA GLY A 336 0.07 -16.87 -9.05
C GLY A 336 0.53 -17.88 -10.11
N HIS A 337 -0.02 -17.90 -11.35
CA HIS A 337 0.01 -19.10 -12.23
C HIS A 337 0.11 -18.86 -13.75
N GLY A 338 0.68 -17.73 -14.20
CA GLY A 338 0.76 -17.31 -15.61
C GLY A 338 0.72 -18.41 -16.71
N PRO A 339 1.60 -19.45 -16.69
CA PRO A 339 1.63 -20.47 -17.74
C PRO A 339 0.55 -21.56 -17.64
N LEU A 340 0.05 -21.88 -16.45
CA LEU A 340 -0.87 -23.02 -16.19
C LEU A 340 -2.35 -22.66 -16.37
N LEU A 341 -2.65 -21.37 -16.47
CA LEU A 341 -4.03 -20.86 -16.64
C LEU A 341 -4.52 -20.96 -18.08
N ASP A 342 -3.62 -21.05 -19.07
CA ASP A 342 -3.97 -20.94 -20.49
C ASP A 342 -5.04 -21.96 -20.96
N PRO A 343 -4.99 -23.26 -20.61
CA PRO A 343 -6.02 -24.22 -21.03
C PRO A 343 -7.41 -23.94 -20.43
N MET A 344 -7.46 -23.46 -19.19
CA MET A 344 -8.70 -23.09 -18.52
C MET A 344 -9.27 -21.79 -19.10
N LEU A 345 -8.42 -20.79 -19.32
CA LEU A 345 -8.79 -19.51 -19.94
C LEU A 345 -9.36 -19.72 -21.34
N ARG A 346 -8.75 -20.62 -22.14
CA ARG A 346 -9.26 -21.05 -23.46
C ARG A 346 -10.71 -21.53 -23.41
N GLN A 347 -11.11 -22.22 -22.35
CA GLN A 347 -12.46 -22.79 -22.22
C GLN A 347 -13.45 -21.84 -21.56
N ALA A 348 -13.00 -21.05 -20.58
CA ALA A 348 -13.84 -20.16 -19.80
C ALA A 348 -14.15 -18.84 -20.53
N LEU A 349 -13.14 -18.23 -21.15
CA LEU A 349 -13.25 -16.88 -21.71
C LEU A 349 -14.24 -16.77 -22.88
N PRO A 350 -14.38 -17.74 -23.80
CA PRO A 350 -15.41 -17.66 -24.84
C PRO A 350 -16.84 -17.71 -24.31
N ALA A 351 -17.07 -18.42 -23.20
CA ALA A 351 -18.38 -18.45 -22.54
C ALA A 351 -18.67 -17.11 -21.84
N LEU A 352 -17.67 -16.56 -21.12
CA LEU A 352 -17.77 -15.24 -20.50
C LEU A 352 -17.95 -14.14 -21.54
N LEU A 353 -17.18 -14.16 -22.62
CA LEU A 353 -17.28 -13.21 -23.72
C LEU A 353 -18.70 -13.19 -24.29
N ARG A 354 -19.30 -14.36 -24.58
CA ARG A 354 -20.70 -14.43 -25.05
C ARG A 354 -21.67 -13.76 -24.08
N GLN A 355 -21.53 -14.04 -22.78
CA GLN A 355 -22.38 -13.42 -21.75
C GLN A 355 -22.17 -11.89 -21.64
N CYS A 356 -20.96 -11.40 -21.91
CA CYS A 356 -20.61 -9.98 -21.83
C CYS A 356 -21.00 -9.20 -23.10
N VAL A 357 -20.86 -9.84 -24.27
CA VAL A 357 -21.12 -9.25 -25.58
C VAL A 357 -22.59 -8.89 -25.78
N ASP A 358 -23.50 -9.69 -25.21
CA ASP A 358 -24.94 -9.40 -25.26
C ASP A 358 -25.34 -8.17 -24.42
N ARG A 359 -24.44 -7.68 -23.54
CA ARG A 359 -24.69 -6.57 -22.59
C ARG A 359 -23.55 -5.55 -22.52
N VAL A 360 -22.92 -5.28 -23.66
CA VAL A 360 -21.73 -4.39 -23.78
C VAL A 360 -21.93 -3.01 -23.15
N ARG A 361 -23.14 -2.43 -23.28
CA ARG A 361 -23.46 -1.11 -22.73
C ARG A 361 -23.70 -1.10 -21.24
N GLU A 362 -24.07 -2.23 -20.66
CA GLU A 362 -24.39 -2.34 -19.23
C GLU A 362 -23.12 -2.51 -18.37
N HIS A 363 -22.03 -3.05 -18.94
CA HIS A 363 -20.81 -3.39 -18.20
C HIS A 363 -19.51 -2.98 -18.94
N PRO A 364 -19.25 -1.70 -19.21
CA PRO A 364 -18.04 -1.27 -19.94
C PRO A 364 -16.72 -1.58 -19.20
N GLN A 365 -16.73 -1.62 -17.86
CA GLN A 365 -15.57 -2.00 -17.05
C GLN A 365 -15.22 -3.49 -17.17
N LEU A 366 -16.22 -4.33 -17.38
CA LEU A 366 -16.05 -5.77 -17.57
C LEU A 366 -15.32 -6.06 -18.89
N LEU A 367 -15.63 -5.31 -19.94
CA LEU A 367 -14.95 -5.43 -21.24
C LEU A 367 -13.50 -4.95 -21.19
N LEU A 368 -13.23 -3.87 -20.47
CA LEU A 368 -11.85 -3.41 -20.23
C LEU A 368 -11.03 -4.48 -19.50
N ARG A 369 -11.60 -5.13 -18.49
CA ARG A 369 -10.95 -6.23 -17.74
C ARG A 369 -10.74 -7.46 -18.62
N LEU A 370 -11.73 -7.84 -19.42
CA LEU A 370 -11.58 -8.91 -20.42
C LEU A 370 -10.47 -8.62 -21.42
N ALA A 371 -10.39 -7.40 -21.95
CA ALA A 371 -9.32 -7.00 -22.86
C ALA A 371 -7.95 -7.08 -22.18
N GLY A 372 -7.86 -6.71 -20.89
CA GLY A 372 -6.66 -6.91 -20.08
C GLY A 372 -6.29 -8.40 -19.93
N ILE A 373 -7.27 -9.27 -19.70
CA ILE A 373 -7.03 -10.71 -19.58
C ILE A 373 -6.59 -11.34 -20.91
N CYS A 374 -7.05 -10.81 -22.04
CA CYS A 374 -6.59 -11.27 -23.35
C CYS A 374 -5.08 -11.17 -23.48
N GLU A 375 -4.47 -10.09 -22.97
CA GLU A 375 -3.02 -9.86 -22.94
C GLU A 375 -2.25 -11.08 -22.41
N TRP A 376 -2.84 -11.83 -21.48
CA TRP A 376 -2.24 -12.96 -20.78
C TRP A 376 -2.55 -14.33 -21.40
N CYS A 377 -3.50 -14.40 -22.33
CA CYS A 377 -3.84 -15.64 -23.01
C CYS A 377 -2.79 -15.96 -24.07
N GLY A 378 -2.49 -17.24 -24.28
CA GLY A 378 -1.62 -17.70 -25.36
C GLY A 378 -2.08 -17.15 -26.73
N GLN A 379 -1.18 -17.17 -27.72
CA GLN A 379 -1.38 -16.43 -28.98
C GLN A 379 -2.69 -16.75 -29.71
N ASP A 380 -3.13 -18.01 -29.74
CA ASP A 380 -4.35 -18.40 -30.46
C ASP A 380 -5.65 -17.92 -29.78
N PRO A 381 -5.94 -18.27 -28.50
CA PRO A 381 -7.15 -17.80 -27.83
C PRO A 381 -7.17 -16.28 -27.60
N GLY A 382 -6.01 -15.67 -27.32
CA GLY A 382 -5.88 -14.23 -27.15
C GLY A 382 -6.28 -13.47 -28.42
N ARG A 383 -5.88 -13.96 -29.60
CA ARG A 383 -6.26 -13.39 -30.90
C ARG A 383 -7.76 -13.50 -31.19
N ASP A 384 -8.36 -14.68 -30.99
CA ASP A 384 -9.79 -14.88 -31.28
C ASP A 384 -10.69 -14.00 -30.39
N ILE A 385 -10.38 -13.95 -29.09
CA ILE A 385 -11.11 -13.10 -28.14
C ILE A 385 -10.86 -11.63 -28.45
N GLY A 386 -9.60 -11.24 -28.73
CA GLY A 386 -9.25 -9.88 -29.09
C GLY A 386 -9.97 -9.38 -30.35
N ARG A 387 -10.07 -10.23 -31.39
CA ARG A 387 -10.81 -9.93 -32.62
C ARG A 387 -12.31 -9.74 -32.36
N ALA A 388 -12.90 -10.59 -31.52
CA ALA A 388 -14.31 -10.47 -31.15
C ALA A 388 -14.56 -9.19 -30.34
N LEU A 389 -13.71 -8.91 -29.33
CA LEU A 389 -13.78 -7.70 -28.51
C LEU A 389 -13.62 -6.41 -29.33
N LEU A 390 -12.73 -6.39 -30.31
CA LEU A 390 -12.50 -5.25 -31.20
C LEU A 390 -13.79 -4.84 -31.94
N ALA A 391 -14.68 -5.78 -32.26
CA ALA A 391 -15.96 -5.48 -32.91
C ALA A 391 -16.90 -4.64 -32.03
N HIS A 392 -16.68 -4.61 -30.72
CA HIS A 392 -17.52 -3.93 -29.73
C HIS A 392 -16.98 -2.57 -29.27
N CYS A 393 -15.77 -2.17 -29.65
CA CYS A 393 -15.17 -0.90 -29.23
C CYS A 393 -16.05 0.33 -29.54
N ALA A 394 -16.69 0.35 -30.71
CA ALA A 394 -17.58 1.45 -31.10
C ALA A 394 -18.83 1.59 -30.22
N GLN A 395 -19.18 0.54 -29.46
CA GLN A 395 -20.32 0.54 -28.53
C GLN A 395 -19.95 1.08 -27.14
N LEU A 396 -18.66 1.20 -26.84
CA LEU A 396 -18.17 1.80 -25.60
C LEU A 396 -18.31 3.32 -25.64
N ASP A 397 -18.45 3.91 -24.46
CA ASP A 397 -18.35 5.35 -24.29
C ASP A 397 -16.99 5.85 -24.77
N LEU A 398 -16.99 7.03 -25.39
CA LEU A 398 -15.82 7.61 -26.05
C LEU A 398 -14.57 7.64 -25.14
N HIS A 399 -14.75 7.94 -23.86
CA HIS A 399 -13.66 8.06 -22.89
C HIS A 399 -12.99 6.74 -22.49
N LEU A 400 -13.56 5.58 -22.86
CA LEU A 400 -13.02 4.26 -22.54
C LEU A 400 -12.34 3.58 -23.73
N ARG A 401 -12.57 4.09 -24.95
CA ARG A 401 -12.16 3.41 -26.19
C ARG A 401 -10.65 3.25 -26.33
N LEU A 402 -9.87 4.28 -26.02
CA LEU A 402 -8.41 4.20 -26.13
C LEU A 402 -7.80 3.24 -25.10
N ALA A 403 -8.28 3.25 -23.86
CA ALA A 403 -7.83 2.30 -22.83
C ALA A 403 -8.18 0.85 -23.21
N PHE A 404 -9.35 0.64 -23.81
CA PHE A 404 -9.77 -0.67 -24.31
C PHE A 404 -8.90 -1.15 -25.47
N LEU A 405 -8.67 -0.29 -26.46
CA LEU A 405 -7.86 -0.65 -27.62
C LEU A 405 -6.39 -0.87 -27.25
N GLU A 406 -5.85 -0.10 -26.30
CA GLU A 406 -4.49 -0.28 -25.80
C GLU A 406 -4.27 -1.71 -25.30
N LYS A 407 -5.21 -2.24 -24.50
CA LYS A 407 -5.15 -3.62 -24.00
C LYS A 407 -5.19 -4.69 -25.09
N LEU A 408 -5.77 -4.37 -26.24
CA LEU A 408 -5.83 -5.27 -27.39
C LEU A 408 -4.64 -5.15 -28.35
N ALA A 409 -3.72 -4.21 -28.13
CA ALA A 409 -2.65 -3.88 -29.08
C ALA A 409 -1.72 -5.08 -29.36
N ILE A 410 -1.29 -5.80 -28.31
CA ILE A 410 -0.35 -6.94 -28.42
C ILE A 410 -0.88 -8.03 -29.37
N HIS A 411 -2.17 -8.38 -29.26
CA HIS A 411 -2.77 -9.43 -30.08
C HIS A 411 -3.18 -8.93 -31.47
N SER A 412 -3.63 -7.68 -31.55
CA SER A 412 -4.04 -7.09 -32.83
C SER A 412 -2.86 -6.85 -33.75
N GLN A 413 -1.67 -6.54 -33.24
CA GLN A 413 -0.46 -6.32 -34.04
C GLN A 413 0.11 -7.60 -34.67
N GLN A 414 -0.24 -8.78 -34.15
CA GLN A 414 0.24 -10.07 -34.64
C GLN A 414 -0.62 -10.67 -35.76
N ASP A 415 -1.81 -10.11 -36.00
CA ASP A 415 -2.75 -10.50 -37.05
C ASP A 415 -2.89 -9.35 -38.05
N PRO A 416 -2.45 -9.47 -39.32
CA PRO A 416 -2.51 -8.37 -40.29
C PRO A 416 -3.90 -7.76 -40.46
N ASP A 417 -4.94 -8.59 -40.45
CA ASP A 417 -6.34 -8.13 -40.56
C ASP A 417 -6.81 -7.45 -39.26
N GLY A 418 -6.38 -8.00 -38.12
CA GLY A 418 -6.59 -7.42 -36.78
C GLY A 418 -5.91 -6.07 -36.62
N GLN A 419 -4.67 -5.93 -37.12
CA GLN A 419 -3.87 -4.72 -37.04
C GLN A 419 -4.52 -3.58 -37.81
N ALA A 420 -4.96 -3.83 -39.04
CA ALA A 420 -5.63 -2.81 -39.85
C ALA A 420 -6.92 -2.31 -39.17
N ARG A 421 -7.72 -3.22 -38.62
CA ARG A 421 -8.97 -2.88 -37.90
C ARG A 421 -8.68 -2.11 -36.62
N TRP A 422 -7.69 -2.56 -35.85
CA TRP A 422 -7.28 -1.91 -34.61
C TRP A 422 -6.79 -0.49 -34.88
N GLN A 423 -5.91 -0.31 -35.88
CA GLN A 423 -5.36 0.99 -36.25
C GLN A 423 -6.48 1.96 -36.67
N ALA A 424 -7.44 1.50 -37.48
CA ALA A 424 -8.56 2.31 -37.92
C ALA A 424 -9.43 2.77 -36.72
N GLN A 425 -9.76 1.86 -35.80
CA GLN A 425 -10.54 2.21 -34.61
C GLN A 425 -9.77 3.10 -33.64
N TRP A 426 -8.47 2.89 -33.51
CA TRP A 426 -7.58 3.69 -32.68
C TRP A 426 -7.54 5.14 -33.17
N GLN A 427 -7.26 5.35 -34.46
CA GLN A 427 -7.26 6.69 -35.06
C GLN A 427 -8.63 7.36 -34.96
N GLN A 428 -9.72 6.62 -35.19
CA GLN A 428 -11.08 7.14 -35.05
C GLN A 428 -11.36 7.57 -33.60
N ALA A 429 -11.02 6.75 -32.61
CA ALA A 429 -11.22 7.06 -31.20
C ALA A 429 -10.38 8.26 -30.75
N LEU A 430 -9.11 8.31 -31.14
CA LEU A 430 -8.20 9.40 -30.84
C LEU A 430 -8.72 10.74 -31.39
N GLN A 431 -9.09 10.78 -32.68
CA GLN A 431 -9.62 11.98 -33.30
C GLN A 431 -10.94 12.43 -32.64
N ALA A 432 -11.83 11.49 -32.33
CA ALA A 432 -13.11 11.77 -31.69
C ALA A 432 -12.90 12.33 -30.27
N ILE A 433 -11.97 11.78 -29.48
CA ILE A 433 -11.63 12.30 -28.14
C ILE A 433 -11.01 13.70 -28.25
N CYS A 434 -10.06 13.93 -29.16
CA CYS A 434 -9.46 15.24 -29.36
C CYS A 434 -10.51 16.31 -29.72
N THR A 435 -11.44 15.95 -30.61
CA THR A 435 -12.55 16.84 -31.02
C THR A 435 -13.49 17.12 -29.86
N ALA A 436 -13.90 16.07 -29.12
CA ALA A 436 -14.77 16.20 -27.96
C ALA A 436 -14.11 17.01 -26.83
N LEU A 437 -12.80 16.87 -26.62
CA LEU A 437 -12.05 17.61 -25.60
C LEU A 437 -12.01 19.10 -25.92
N ALA A 438 -11.83 19.46 -27.20
CA ALA A 438 -11.87 20.84 -27.66
C ALA A 438 -13.26 21.48 -27.47
N ALA A 439 -14.32 20.70 -27.67
CA ALA A 439 -15.71 21.13 -27.53
C ALA A 439 -16.28 20.99 -26.09
N ALA A 440 -15.54 20.40 -25.15
CA ALA A 440 -16.04 20.15 -23.81
C ALA A 440 -16.25 21.46 -23.04
N GLU A 441 -17.49 21.76 -22.66
CA GLU A 441 -17.84 22.97 -21.91
C GLU A 441 -17.67 22.80 -20.39
N THR A 442 -17.98 21.62 -19.87
CA THR A 442 -17.97 21.36 -18.42
C THR A 442 -16.59 20.87 -17.92
N PRO A 443 -16.17 21.27 -16.71
CA PRO A 443 -14.92 20.78 -16.10
C PRO A 443 -14.88 19.25 -15.99
N ALA A 444 -15.99 18.61 -15.59
CA ALA A 444 -16.09 17.17 -15.44
C ALA A 444 -15.90 16.42 -16.77
N ALA A 445 -16.52 16.90 -17.86
CA ALA A 445 -16.33 16.30 -19.19
C ALA A 445 -14.90 16.49 -19.69
N ARG A 446 -14.31 17.68 -19.48
CA ARG A 446 -12.93 17.98 -19.85
C ARG A 446 -11.94 17.07 -19.13
N ARG A 447 -12.10 16.88 -17.82
CA ARG A 447 -11.27 15.94 -17.05
C ARG A 447 -11.40 14.51 -17.59
N ARG A 448 -12.63 14.04 -17.80
CA ARG A 448 -12.89 12.67 -18.27
C ARG A 448 -12.23 12.42 -19.64
N LEU A 449 -12.33 13.38 -20.57
CA LEU A 449 -11.73 13.28 -21.90
C LEU A 449 -10.20 13.47 -21.88
N ALA A 450 -9.67 14.34 -21.01
CA ALA A 450 -8.24 14.49 -20.82
C ALA A 450 -7.60 13.20 -20.29
N LYS A 451 -8.24 12.52 -19.33
CA LYS A 451 -7.82 11.20 -18.87
C LYS A 451 -7.92 10.13 -19.97
N ALA A 452 -8.91 10.23 -20.85
CA ALA A 452 -9.07 9.29 -21.95
C ALA A 452 -7.95 9.35 -22.99
N LEU A 453 -7.20 10.47 -23.09
CA LEU A 453 -6.05 10.61 -23.98
C LEU A 453 -4.77 9.96 -23.46
N LEU A 454 -4.69 9.65 -22.16
CA LEU A 454 -3.48 9.12 -21.53
C LEU A 454 -2.93 7.85 -22.21
N PRO A 455 -3.76 6.83 -22.58
CA PRO A 455 -3.29 5.65 -23.30
C PRO A 455 -2.58 5.98 -24.63
N ALA A 456 -2.97 7.08 -25.30
CA ALA A 456 -2.36 7.46 -26.58
C ALA A 456 -0.95 8.02 -26.44
N LEU A 457 -0.55 8.47 -25.25
CA LEU A 457 0.80 8.97 -24.98
C LEU A 457 1.84 7.84 -24.93
N ARG A 458 1.40 6.60 -24.72
CA ARG A 458 2.25 5.40 -24.68
C ARG A 458 2.66 4.90 -26.06
N PHE A 459 2.10 5.45 -27.13
CA PHE A 459 2.43 5.06 -28.51
C PHE A 459 3.03 6.23 -29.28
N THR A 460 4.26 6.08 -29.78
CA THR A 460 4.98 7.13 -30.53
C THR A 460 4.15 7.75 -31.65
N HIS A 461 3.46 6.92 -32.44
CA HIS A 461 2.66 7.38 -33.57
C HIS A 461 1.39 8.17 -33.17
N SER A 462 1.01 8.14 -31.90
CA SER A 462 -0.20 8.80 -31.37
C SER A 462 0.11 9.97 -30.44
N LEU A 463 1.29 9.97 -29.85
CA LEU A 463 1.78 10.98 -28.92
C LEU A 463 1.68 12.40 -29.51
N GLU A 464 2.12 12.59 -30.77
CA GLU A 464 2.09 13.90 -31.44
C GLU A 464 0.67 14.42 -31.68
N THR A 465 -0.30 13.51 -31.79
CA THR A 465 -1.71 13.86 -31.98
C THR A 465 -2.42 14.10 -30.65
N ALA A 466 -2.06 13.35 -29.60
CA ALA A 466 -2.73 13.40 -28.29
C ALA A 466 -2.21 14.52 -27.38
N LEU A 467 -0.91 14.82 -27.43
CA LEU A 467 -0.27 15.74 -26.49
C LEU A 467 -0.72 17.20 -26.66
N PRO A 468 -0.78 17.79 -27.87
CA PRO A 468 -1.19 19.19 -28.02
C PRO A 468 -2.63 19.48 -27.52
N PRO A 469 -3.66 18.66 -27.85
CA PRO A 469 -5.00 18.83 -27.30
C PRO A 469 -5.05 18.71 -25.77
N LEU A 470 -4.27 17.79 -25.19
CA LEU A 470 -4.17 17.63 -23.75
C LEU A 470 -3.60 18.89 -23.07
N LEU A 471 -2.50 19.43 -23.62
CA LEU A 471 -1.86 20.66 -23.14
C LEU A 471 -2.78 21.88 -23.30
N ALA A 472 -3.54 21.96 -24.39
CA ALA A 472 -4.50 23.04 -24.61
C ALA A 472 -5.70 22.98 -23.63
N ALA A 473 -6.08 21.78 -23.18
CA ALA A 473 -7.15 21.58 -22.21
C ALA A 473 -6.70 21.81 -20.76
N ALA A 474 -5.42 21.58 -20.45
CA ALA A 474 -4.90 21.61 -19.08
C ALA A 474 -5.13 22.92 -18.31
N PRO A 475 -4.96 24.13 -18.89
CA PRO A 475 -5.26 25.39 -18.20
C PRO A 475 -6.73 25.56 -17.81
N LYS A 476 -7.63 24.78 -18.44
CA LYS A 476 -9.08 24.83 -18.22
C LYS A 476 -9.55 23.74 -17.23
N LEU A 477 -8.65 22.98 -16.64
CA LEU A 477 -8.94 22.02 -15.57
C LEU A 477 -8.80 22.69 -14.20
N LEU A 478 -9.45 22.14 -13.18
CA LEU A 478 -9.21 22.58 -11.81
C LEU A 478 -7.75 22.26 -11.40
N PRO A 479 -7.13 23.02 -10.48
CA PRO A 479 -5.72 22.86 -10.14
C PRO A 479 -5.31 21.43 -9.76
N ASP A 480 -6.10 20.76 -8.90
CA ASP A 480 -5.83 19.38 -8.46
C ASP A 480 -6.01 18.36 -9.59
N GLU A 481 -6.98 18.60 -10.48
CA GLU A 481 -7.27 17.73 -11.62
C GLU A 481 -6.22 17.87 -12.73
N ARG A 482 -5.75 19.11 -12.95
CA ARG A 482 -4.63 19.42 -13.84
C ARG A 482 -3.38 18.66 -13.40
N LEU A 483 -3.11 18.68 -12.09
CA LEU A 483 -1.96 17.99 -11.52
C LEU A 483 -2.07 16.47 -11.69
N ASP A 484 -3.21 15.88 -11.32
CA ASP A 484 -3.52 14.45 -11.48
C ASP A 484 -3.29 13.98 -12.93
N VAL A 485 -3.89 14.69 -13.89
CA VAL A 485 -3.80 14.34 -15.32
C VAL A 485 -2.39 14.51 -15.88
N LEU A 486 -1.71 15.63 -15.62
CA LEU A 486 -0.39 15.88 -16.20
C LEU A 486 0.72 15.07 -15.53
N THR A 487 0.55 14.69 -14.27
CA THR A 487 1.44 13.72 -13.62
C THR A 487 1.29 12.34 -14.27
N ALA A 488 0.06 11.87 -14.47
CA ALA A 488 -0.19 10.61 -15.18
C ALA A 488 0.36 10.64 -16.62
N ALA A 489 0.13 11.74 -17.35
CA ALA A 489 0.68 11.94 -18.69
C ALA A 489 2.20 11.89 -18.71
N SER A 490 2.86 12.47 -17.69
CA SER A 490 4.32 12.38 -17.55
C SER A 490 4.73 10.92 -17.38
N MET A 491 4.07 10.16 -16.51
CA MET A 491 4.38 8.73 -16.29
C MET A 491 4.20 7.90 -17.56
N ASP A 492 3.16 8.14 -18.34
CA ASP A 492 2.89 7.41 -19.58
C ASP A 492 3.90 7.72 -20.69
N VAL A 493 4.43 8.95 -20.74
CA VAL A 493 5.56 9.31 -21.63
C VAL A 493 6.87 8.68 -21.14
N LEU A 494 7.08 8.63 -19.82
CA LEU A 494 8.28 8.04 -19.20
C LEU A 494 8.37 6.53 -19.46
N ALA A 495 7.25 5.82 -19.49
CA ALA A 495 7.20 4.38 -19.70
C ALA A 495 7.65 3.92 -21.11
N HIS A 496 7.91 4.85 -22.03
CA HIS A 496 8.30 4.51 -23.41
C HIS A 496 9.82 4.52 -23.59
N THR A 497 10.38 3.36 -23.93
CA THR A 497 11.83 3.13 -24.07
C THR A 497 12.42 3.53 -25.44
N ASP A 498 11.57 3.71 -26.45
CA ASP A 498 11.98 3.83 -27.86
C ASP A 498 12.02 5.28 -28.38
N ILE A 499 11.80 6.25 -27.49
CA ILE A 499 11.94 7.68 -27.80
C ILE A 499 13.40 8.06 -27.57
N ASP A 500 14.00 8.81 -28.51
CA ASP A 500 15.34 9.35 -28.28
C ASP A 500 15.36 10.24 -27.03
N GLU A 501 16.48 10.21 -26.32
CA GLU A 501 16.61 10.83 -25.00
C GLU A 501 16.33 12.35 -25.04
N ASP A 502 16.74 13.04 -26.09
CA ASP A 502 16.56 14.50 -26.24
C ASP A 502 15.08 14.89 -26.47
N THR A 503 14.38 14.14 -27.33
CA THR A 503 12.94 14.30 -27.56
C THR A 503 12.14 13.97 -26.31
N TRP A 504 12.58 12.96 -25.55
CA TRP A 504 11.98 12.57 -24.29
C TRP A 504 12.08 13.68 -23.23
N TRP A 505 13.28 14.25 -23.03
CA TRP A 505 13.49 15.35 -22.08
C TRP A 505 12.70 16.60 -22.45
N THR A 506 12.66 16.93 -23.74
CA THR A 506 11.94 18.10 -24.24
C THR A 506 10.44 17.98 -23.96
N ARG A 507 9.84 16.80 -24.20
CA ARG A 507 8.42 16.54 -23.98
C ARG A 507 8.06 16.51 -22.48
N LEU A 508 8.92 15.90 -21.66
CA LEU A 508 8.76 15.92 -20.21
C LEU A 508 8.82 17.36 -19.65
N ALA A 509 9.73 18.18 -20.18
CA ALA A 509 9.86 19.59 -19.78
C ALA A 509 8.61 20.40 -20.12
N VAL A 510 7.98 20.17 -21.28
CA VAL A 510 6.72 20.81 -21.68
C VAL A 510 5.58 20.41 -20.75
N LEU A 511 5.43 19.11 -20.45
CA LEU A 511 4.41 18.61 -19.52
C LEU A 511 4.60 19.16 -18.10
N ARG A 512 5.85 19.18 -17.60
CA ARG A 512 6.19 19.77 -16.29
C ARG A 512 5.86 21.26 -16.26
N ARG A 513 6.23 22.02 -17.29
CA ARG A 513 5.92 23.45 -17.35
C ARG A 513 4.42 23.70 -17.35
N ALA A 514 3.64 22.91 -18.09
CA ALA A 514 2.18 23.02 -18.12
C ALA A 514 1.51 22.60 -16.80
N ALA A 515 2.09 21.64 -16.07
CA ALA A 515 1.57 21.17 -14.78
C ALA A 515 1.83 22.16 -13.65
N TYR A 516 3.04 22.73 -13.64
CA TYR A 516 3.58 23.42 -12.48
C TYR A 516 3.69 24.93 -12.65
N GLY A 517 3.64 25.45 -13.88
CA GLY A 517 3.96 26.86 -14.20
C GLY A 517 3.24 27.90 -13.35
N ASP A 518 2.00 27.62 -12.93
CA ASP A 518 1.17 28.54 -12.15
C ASP A 518 0.95 28.10 -10.68
N LEU A 519 1.58 27.00 -10.23
CA LEU A 519 1.41 26.51 -8.86
C LEU A 519 2.34 27.26 -7.89
N PRO A 520 1.92 27.47 -6.61
CA PRO A 520 2.82 27.98 -5.58
C PRO A 520 4.07 27.10 -5.43
N LEU A 521 5.25 27.73 -5.29
CA LEU A 521 6.57 27.09 -5.18
C LEU A 521 6.63 25.91 -4.20
N GLN A 522 5.89 25.99 -3.10
CA GLN A 522 5.83 24.96 -2.05
C GLN A 522 5.18 23.64 -2.53
N LEU A 523 4.19 23.73 -3.42
CA LEU A 523 3.56 22.55 -4.04
C LEU A 523 4.43 22.01 -5.17
N GLN A 524 5.08 22.90 -5.93
CA GLN A 524 6.02 22.51 -6.98
C GLN A 524 7.17 21.64 -6.42
N SER A 525 7.75 22.00 -5.27
CA SER A 525 8.91 21.28 -4.71
C SER A 525 8.61 19.84 -4.27
N GLY A 526 7.44 19.57 -3.70
CA GLY A 526 7.06 18.21 -3.26
C GLY A 526 6.82 17.27 -4.43
N LEU A 527 6.18 17.78 -5.49
CA LEU A 527 5.82 17.00 -6.68
C LEU A 527 7.00 16.80 -7.62
N LEU A 528 7.86 17.82 -7.78
CA LEU A 528 9.14 17.69 -8.49
C LEU A 528 10.05 16.66 -7.82
N LYS A 529 10.06 16.60 -6.48
CA LYS A 529 10.81 15.59 -5.73
C LYS A 529 10.31 14.17 -6.07
N THR A 530 9.01 13.92 -6.01
CA THR A 530 8.43 12.60 -6.36
C THR A 530 8.71 12.22 -7.81
N GLN A 531 8.55 13.16 -8.75
CA GLN A 531 8.86 12.90 -10.16
C GLN A 531 10.36 12.65 -10.38
N ASN A 532 11.25 13.39 -9.74
CA ASN A 532 12.69 13.17 -9.86
C ASN A 532 13.14 11.85 -9.20
N THR A 533 12.48 11.42 -8.12
CA THR A 533 12.72 10.09 -7.53
C THR A 533 12.27 8.98 -8.48
N MET A 534 11.09 9.09 -9.09
CA MET A 534 10.64 8.10 -10.08
C MET A 534 11.53 8.09 -11.33
N LEU A 535 12.01 9.26 -11.76
CA LEU A 535 12.98 9.39 -12.85
C LEU A 535 14.30 8.69 -12.54
N ALA A 536 14.81 8.89 -11.32
CA ALA A 536 16.03 8.23 -10.85
C ALA A 536 15.86 6.70 -10.84
N LEU A 537 14.74 6.20 -10.31
CA LEU A 537 14.43 4.76 -10.30
C LEU A 537 14.31 4.18 -11.72
N PHE A 538 13.68 4.92 -12.65
CA PHE A 538 13.58 4.49 -14.05
C PHE A 538 14.93 4.45 -14.76
N LEU A 539 15.77 5.47 -14.55
CA LEU A 539 17.14 5.51 -15.11
C LEU A 539 18.02 4.42 -14.51
N GLU A 540 17.89 4.12 -13.21
CA GLU A 540 18.54 2.98 -12.56
C GLU A 540 18.13 1.65 -13.18
N GLN A 541 16.83 1.46 -13.47
CA GLN A 541 16.32 0.25 -14.11
C GLN A 541 16.81 0.12 -15.56
N LYS A 542 16.77 1.19 -16.37
CA LYS A 542 17.26 1.18 -17.76
C LYS A 542 18.77 0.88 -17.83
N ASN A 543 19.55 1.37 -16.86
CA ASN A 543 20.98 1.09 -16.76
C ASN A 543 21.28 -0.34 -16.28
N ALA A 544 20.33 -1.04 -15.68
CA ALA A 544 20.48 -2.44 -15.28
C ALA A 544 20.11 -3.42 -16.40
N ASP A 545 19.28 -2.98 -17.36
CA ASP A 545 18.84 -3.77 -18.53
C ASP A 545 19.79 -3.62 -19.76
N LEU A 546 20.77 -2.70 -19.69
CA LEU A 546 21.89 -2.55 -20.63
C LEU A 546 23.12 -3.29 -20.12
#